data_AF-A0A085B7J6-F1
#
_entry.id   AF-A0A085B7J6-F1
#
_cell.length_a   1.000
_cell.length_b   1.000
_cell.length_c   1.000
_cell.angle_alpha   90.00
_cell.angle_beta   90.00
_cell.angle_gamma   90.00
#
_symmetry.space_group_name_H-M   'P 1'
#
loop_
_entity.id
_entity.type
_entity.pdbx_description
1 polymer ?
#
loop_
_entity_poly.entity_id
_entity_poly.type
_entity_poly.pdbx_seq_one_letter_code
_entity_poly.pdbx_strand_id
1 'polypeptide(L)'
;MPLYSQIIYLFLIAIPISCIVWTVTQEEIFREPREYCQKVCGSAQSIVKRKFFYLFTCEYCFSHYISLIFLVITQYKLLYDDWRGYLLAFFALVWVANWNMSLFGYLRQNLKVEKIEAKLKDIDLKDVQSEKQ
;
A
#
# COMPACT_ATOMS: atom_id res chain seq x y z
N MET A 1 9.57 0.89 -27.46
CA MET A 1 10.66 0.66 -26.47
C MET A 1 10.96 -0.83 -26.37
N PRO A 2 12.21 -1.27 -26.15
CA PRO A 2 12.52 -2.68 -25.93
C PRO A 2 11.80 -3.21 -24.67
N LEU A 3 11.41 -4.48 -24.68
CA LEU A 3 10.60 -5.10 -23.61
C LEU A 3 11.25 -4.96 -22.23
N TYR A 4 12.57 -5.10 -22.15
CA TYR A 4 13.32 -4.95 -20.90
C TYR A 4 13.13 -3.56 -20.27
N SER A 5 13.20 -2.49 -21.07
CA SER A 5 12.97 -1.13 -20.58
C SER A 5 11.53 -0.92 -20.14
N GLN A 6 10.55 -1.54 -20.81
CA GLN A 6 9.15 -1.49 -20.37
C GLN A 6 9.00 -2.11 -18.98
N ILE A 7 9.56 -3.30 -18.78
CA ILE A 7 9.51 -3.99 -17.48
C ILE A 7 10.20 -3.16 -16.40
N ILE A 8 11.36 -2.57 -16.67
CA ILE A 8 12.02 -1.67 -15.70
C ILE A 8 11.11 -0.49 -15.33
N TYR A 9 10.53 0.18 -16.33
CA TYR A 9 9.62 1.31 -16.07
C TYR A 9 8.38 0.91 -15.29
N LEU A 10 7.83 -0.28 -15.52
CA LEU A 10 6.74 -0.81 -14.71
C LEU A 10 7.09 -0.80 -13.21
N PHE A 11 8.26 -1.34 -12.84
CA PHE A 11 8.69 -1.36 -11.44
C PHE A 11 9.05 0.03 -10.91
N LEU A 12 9.76 0.84 -11.71
CA LEU A 12 10.16 2.19 -11.30
C LEU A 12 8.96 3.11 -11.06
N ILE A 13 7.89 2.98 -11.86
CA ILE A 13 6.65 3.74 -11.68
C ILE A 13 5.82 3.16 -10.52
N ALA A 14 5.83 1.85 -10.31
CA ALA A 14 5.08 1.22 -9.21
C ALA A 14 5.62 1.59 -7.82
N ILE A 15 6.91 1.92 -7.67
CA ILE A 15 7.51 2.35 -6.40
C ILE A 15 6.82 3.61 -5.83
N PRO A 16 6.79 4.77 -6.53
CA PRO A 16 6.15 5.96 -6.01
C PRO A 16 4.64 5.76 -5.81
N ILE A 17 3.97 4.98 -6.67
CA ILE A 17 2.57 4.61 -6.48
C ILE A 17 2.38 3.91 -5.12
N SER A 18 3.17 2.87 -4.84
CA SER A 18 3.10 2.12 -3.58
C SER A 18 3.39 3.00 -2.36
N CYS A 19 4.36 3.91 -2.46
CA CYS A 19 4.72 4.83 -1.39
C CYS A 19 3.58 5.81 -1.06
N ILE A 20 2.97 6.43 -2.08
CA ILE A 20 1.86 7.37 -1.90
C ILE A 20 0.65 6.65 -1.31
N VAL A 21 0.30 5.49 -1.86
CA VAL A 21 -0.85 4.72 -1.40
C VAL A 21 -0.66 4.31 0.06
N TRP A 22 0.48 3.69 0.40
CA TRP A 22 0.80 3.29 1.77
C TRP A 22 0.76 4.47 2.74
N THR A 23 1.34 5.61 2.36
CA THR A 23 1.37 6.80 3.21
C THR A 23 -0.05 7.27 3.55
N VAL A 24 -0.95 7.32 2.57
CA VAL A 24 -2.33 7.74 2.80
C VAL A 24 -3.13 6.68 3.57
N THR A 25 -2.92 5.39 3.27
CA THR A 25 -3.77 4.30 3.77
C THR A 25 -3.28 3.63 5.03
N GLN A 26 -2.02 3.82 5.45
CA GLN A 26 -1.45 3.19 6.63
C GLN A 26 -0.84 4.18 7.63
N GLU A 27 -0.33 5.33 7.19
CA GLU A 27 0.34 6.27 8.11
C GLU A 27 -0.65 6.93 9.08
N GLU A 28 -0.21 7.15 10.32
CA GLU A 28 -1.06 7.66 11.42
C GLU A 28 -1.50 9.11 11.22
N ILE A 29 -0.73 9.90 10.46
CA ILE A 29 -1.06 11.30 10.12
C ILE A 29 -2.43 11.37 9.40
N PHE A 30 -2.78 10.34 8.62
CA PHE A 30 -4.05 10.27 7.89
C PHE A 30 -5.13 9.46 8.61
N ARG A 31 -4.91 9.12 9.89
CA ARG A 31 -5.85 8.30 10.67
C ARG A 31 -7.19 9.02 10.89
N GLU A 32 -7.18 10.28 11.29
CA GLU A 32 -8.40 11.06 11.52
C GLU A 32 -9.28 11.18 10.26
N PRO A 33 -8.74 11.58 9.09
CA PRO A 33 -9.49 11.52 7.82
C PRO A 33 -10.03 10.12 7.50
N ARG A 34 -9.23 9.08 7.72
CA ARG A 34 -9.62 7.70 7.41
C ARG A 34 -10.74 7.20 8.31
N GLU A 35 -10.67 7.46 9.61
CA GLU A 35 -11.71 7.12 10.58
C GLU A 35 -13.01 7.89 10.28
N TYR A 36 -12.91 9.16 9.88
CA TYR A 36 -14.07 9.91 9.40
C TYR A 36 -14.70 9.25 8.16
N CYS A 37 -13.90 8.91 7.15
CA CYS A 37 -14.37 8.21 5.95
C CYS A 37 -15.02 6.85 6.29
N GLN A 38 -14.47 6.10 7.25
CA GLN A 38 -15.02 4.82 7.71
C GLN A 38 -16.38 5.00 8.42
N LYS A 39 -16.50 6.00 9.30
CA LYS A 39 -17.78 6.32 9.97
C LYS A 39 -18.86 6.73 8.98
N VAL A 40 -18.52 7.52 7.97
CA VAL A 40 -19.44 7.91 6.89
C VAL A 40 -19.81 6.69 6.03
N CYS A 41 -18.87 5.79 5.72
CA CYS A 41 -19.18 4.53 5.05
C CYS A 41 -20.16 3.66 5.83
N GLY A 42 -20.04 3.55 7.16
CA GLY A 42 -20.93 2.74 8.00
C GLY A 42 -22.34 3.34 8.17
N SER A 43 -22.49 4.65 8.04
CA SER A 43 -23.75 5.38 8.28
C SER A 43 -24.44 5.87 7.00
N ALA A 44 -23.77 5.87 5.84
CA ALA A 44 -24.33 6.38 4.61
C ALA A 44 -25.38 5.44 3.99
N GLN A 45 -26.58 5.99 3.79
CA GLN A 45 -27.70 5.32 3.13
C GLN A 45 -27.47 5.12 1.62
N SER A 46 -26.66 5.98 0.97
CA SER A 46 -26.40 5.88 -0.47
C SER A 46 -25.16 5.02 -0.77
N ILE A 47 -25.29 4.08 -1.69
CA ILE A 47 -24.22 3.18 -2.16
C ILE A 47 -23.05 3.96 -2.79
N VAL A 48 -23.34 5.07 -3.48
CA VAL A 48 -22.32 5.89 -4.16
C VAL A 48 -21.41 6.59 -3.16
N LYS A 49 -21.95 7.24 -2.12
CA LYS A 49 -21.14 7.82 -1.04
C LYS A 49 -20.29 6.74 -0.36
N ARG A 50 -20.87 5.57 -0.07
CA ARG A 50 -20.14 4.44 0.50
C ARG A 50 -18.93 4.04 -0.35
N LYS A 51 -19.10 3.86 -1.67
CA LYS A 51 -17.99 3.49 -2.56
C LYS A 51 -16.93 4.60 -2.67
N PHE A 52 -17.34 5.86 -2.70
CA PHE A 52 -16.42 7.01 -2.76
C PHE A 52 -15.57 7.11 -1.49
N PHE A 53 -16.15 6.99 -0.30
CA PHE A 53 -15.38 7.04 0.94
C PHE A 53 -14.58 5.76 1.17
N TYR A 54 -15.07 4.61 0.72
CA TYR A 54 -14.34 3.34 0.79
C TYR A 54 -13.03 3.39 0.01
N LEU A 55 -12.98 4.17 -1.07
CA LEU A 55 -11.79 4.39 -1.87
C LEU A 55 -10.59 4.85 -1.04
N PHE A 56 -10.80 5.78 -0.11
CA PHE A 56 -9.74 6.36 0.72
C PHE A 56 -9.36 5.46 1.91
N THR A 57 -10.10 4.36 2.12
CA THR A 57 -9.89 3.43 3.23
C THR A 57 -9.27 2.10 2.79
N CYS A 58 -9.23 1.83 1.48
CA CYS A 58 -8.70 0.59 0.91
C CYS A 58 -7.49 0.89 0.03
N GLU A 59 -6.33 0.33 0.38
CA GLU A 59 -5.07 0.50 -0.36
C GLU A 59 -5.17 0.03 -1.82
N TYR A 60 -5.82 -1.12 -2.04
CA TYR A 60 -6.04 -1.65 -3.38
C TYR A 60 -6.90 -0.68 -4.21
N CYS A 61 -8.02 -0.20 -3.66
CA CYS A 61 -8.88 0.73 -4.37
C CYS A 61 -8.16 2.06 -4.67
N PHE A 62 -7.47 2.64 -3.69
CA PHE A 62 -6.76 3.91 -3.88
C PHE A 62 -5.64 3.79 -4.92
N SER A 63 -4.94 2.65 -4.96
CA SER A 63 -3.88 2.40 -5.94
C SER A 63 -4.34 2.45 -7.40
N HIS A 64 -5.63 2.21 -7.70
CA HIS A 64 -6.17 2.37 -9.05
C HIS A 64 -6.13 3.84 -9.49
N TYR A 65 -6.47 4.76 -8.60
CA TYR A 65 -6.56 6.18 -8.93
C TYR A 65 -5.17 6.77 -9.08
N ILE A 66 -4.26 6.42 -8.16
CA ILE A 66 -2.86 6.84 -8.26
C ILE A 66 -2.21 6.25 -9.51
N SER A 67 -2.43 4.97 -9.82
CA SER A 67 -1.94 4.35 -11.06
C SER A 67 -2.49 5.04 -12.31
N LEU A 68 -3.77 5.41 -12.33
CA LEU A 68 -4.37 6.14 -13.44
C LEU A 68 -3.72 7.51 -13.64
N ILE A 69 -3.52 8.27 -12.56
CA ILE A 69 -2.83 9.57 -12.59
C ILE A 69 -1.42 9.42 -13.15
N PHE A 70 -0.64 8.47 -12.63
CA PHE A 70 0.72 8.23 -13.12
C PHE A 70 0.74 7.78 -14.58
N LEU A 71 -0.23 6.97 -15.02
CA LEU A 71 -0.32 6.53 -16.40
C LEU A 71 -0.65 7.69 -17.36
N VAL A 72 -1.51 8.63 -16.93
CA VAL A 72 -1.79 9.87 -17.67
C VAL A 72 -0.57 10.80 -17.72
N ILE A 73 0.19 10.92 -16.64
CA ILE A 73 1.39 11.77 -16.59
C ILE A 73 2.54 11.17 -17.42
N THR A 74 2.82 9.88 -17.22
CA THR A 74 3.98 9.20 -17.83
C THR A 74 3.72 8.75 -19.26
N GLN A 75 2.44 8.67 -19.67
CA GLN A 75 2.02 8.11 -20.97
C GLN A 75 2.60 6.70 -21.21
N TYR A 76 2.82 5.96 -20.13
CA TYR A 76 3.44 4.65 -20.14
C TYR A 76 2.49 3.59 -20.74
N LYS A 77 3.03 2.78 -21.66
CA LYS A 77 2.34 1.67 -22.32
C LYS A 77 3.13 0.39 -22.14
N LEU A 78 2.42 -0.72 -21.96
CA LEU A 78 3.01 -2.05 -21.77
C LEU A 78 2.60 -2.98 -22.91
N LEU A 79 3.57 -3.68 -23.51
CA LEU A 79 3.44 -4.67 -24.60
C LEU A 79 2.94 -4.15 -25.95
N TYR A 80 1.91 -3.30 -25.96
CA TYR A 80 1.31 -2.75 -27.18
C TYR A 80 1.47 -1.23 -27.21
N ASP A 81 1.72 -0.67 -28.39
CA ASP A 81 1.84 0.78 -28.58
C ASP A 81 0.47 1.48 -28.72
N ASP A 82 -0.62 0.71 -28.82
CA ASP A 82 -1.99 1.23 -28.91
C ASP A 82 -2.63 1.44 -27.53
N TRP A 83 -3.91 1.84 -27.52
CA TRP A 83 -4.71 2.00 -26.30
C TRP A 83 -4.72 0.75 -25.39
N ARG A 84 -4.55 -0.44 -25.98
CA ARG A 84 -4.44 -1.72 -25.28
C ARG A 84 -3.26 -1.73 -24.31
N GLY A 85 -2.17 -1.05 -24.67
CA GLY A 85 -0.98 -0.96 -23.83
C GLY A 85 -1.22 -0.17 -22.54
N TYR A 86 -2.08 0.85 -22.58
CA TYR A 86 -2.51 1.56 -21.38
C TYR A 86 -3.35 0.67 -20.47
N LEU A 87 -4.24 -0.15 -21.04
CA LEU A 87 -5.06 -1.07 -20.25
C LEU A 87 -4.19 -2.09 -19.50
N LEU A 88 -3.20 -2.68 -20.20
CA LEU A 88 -2.28 -3.63 -19.59
C LEU A 88 -1.36 -2.95 -18.56
N ALA A 89 -0.83 -1.78 -18.89
CA ALA A 89 0.01 -1.01 -17.99
C ALA A 89 -0.74 -0.65 -16.69
N PHE A 90 -2.00 -0.25 -16.79
CA PHE A 90 -2.84 0.11 -15.64
C PHE A 90 -2.93 -1.04 -14.63
N PHE A 91 -3.39 -2.21 -15.07
CA PHE A 91 -3.54 -3.36 -14.16
C PHE A 91 -2.21 -3.89 -13.66
N ALA A 92 -1.16 -3.87 -14.50
CA ALA A 92 0.17 -4.28 -14.09
C ALA A 92 0.75 -3.34 -13.01
N LEU A 93 0.60 -2.02 -13.17
CA LEU A 93 1.06 -1.04 -12.19
C LEU A 93 0.34 -1.21 -10.85
N VAL A 94 -0.98 -1.36 -10.87
CA VAL A 94 -1.78 -1.63 -9.67
C VAL A 94 -1.29 -2.89 -8.97
N TRP A 95 -1.11 -3.98 -9.72
CA TRP A 95 -0.67 -5.26 -9.14
C TRP A 95 0.73 -5.17 -8.52
N VAL A 96 1.72 -4.62 -9.23
CA VAL A 96 3.08 -4.47 -8.73
C VAL A 96 3.12 -3.54 -7.51
N ALA A 97 2.36 -2.44 -7.53
CA ALA A 97 2.28 -1.54 -6.38
C ALA A 97 1.70 -2.24 -5.14
N ASN A 98 0.64 -3.06 -5.30
CA ASN A 98 0.06 -3.82 -4.19
C ASN A 98 0.99 -4.91 -3.68
N TRP A 99 1.76 -5.55 -4.56
CA TRP A 99 2.80 -6.48 -4.16
C TRP A 99 3.84 -5.81 -3.26
N ASN A 100 4.32 -4.63 -3.66
CA ASN A 100 5.28 -3.85 -2.87
C ASN A 100 4.72 -3.46 -1.50
N MET A 101 3.46 -3.02 -1.43
CA MET A 101 2.79 -2.68 -0.17
C MET A 101 2.64 -3.90 0.74
N SER A 102 2.20 -5.03 0.20
CA SER A 102 2.04 -6.29 0.94
C SER A 102 3.37 -6.77 1.52
N LEU A 103 4.43 -6.73 0.71
CA LEU A 103 5.78 -7.08 1.14
C LEU A 103 6.28 -6.16 2.26
N PHE A 104 6.11 -4.84 2.10
CA PHE A 104 6.50 -3.87 3.13
C PHE A 104 5.71 -4.07 4.44
N GLY A 105 4.41 -4.33 4.35
CA GLY A 105 3.57 -4.64 5.49
C GLY A 105 4.01 -5.90 6.23
N TYR A 106 4.30 -6.98 5.49
CA TYR A 106 4.83 -8.21 6.06
C TYR A 106 6.16 -7.96 6.80
N LEU A 107 7.11 -7.26 6.16
CA LEU A 107 8.40 -6.94 6.80
C LEU A 107 8.21 -6.13 8.09
N ARG A 108 7.33 -5.12 8.08
CA ARG A 108 7.06 -4.28 9.26
C ARG A 108 6.38 -5.06 10.39
N GLN A 109 5.56 -6.05 10.08
CA GLN A 109 4.94 -6.93 11.08
C GLN A 109 5.97 -7.85 11.73
N ASN A 110 6.85 -8.49 10.95
CA ASN A 110 7.90 -9.35 11.48
C ASN A 110 8.84 -8.57 12.41
N LEU A 111 9.25 -7.36 12.02
CA LEU A 111 10.06 -6.48 12.89
C LEU A 111 9.37 -6.11 14.21
N LYS A 112 8.03 -6.04 14.24
CA LYS A 112 7.29 -5.81 15.49
C LYS A 112 7.30 -7.06 16.38
N VAL A 113 7.14 -8.24 15.79
CA VAL A 113 7.20 -9.51 16.52
C VAL A 113 8.58 -9.70 17.15
N GLU A 114 9.65 -9.53 16.37
CA GLU A 114 11.03 -9.62 16.87
C GLU A 114 11.31 -8.66 18.04
N LYS A 115 10.80 -7.43 17.96
CA LYS A 115 10.93 -6.45 19.06
C LYS A 115 10.18 -6.86 20.32
N ILE A 116 9.02 -7.50 20.19
CA ILE A 116 8.24 -7.98 21.33
C ILE A 116 8.97 -9.17 21.98
N GLU A 117 9.45 -10.12 21.17
CA GLU A 117 10.22 -11.27 21.65
C GLU A 117 11.50 -10.86 22.36
N ALA A 118 12.22 -9.87 21.83
CA ALA A 118 13.41 -9.32 22.49
C ALA A 118 13.09 -8.73 23.86
N LYS A 119 11.99 -7.96 23.98
CA LYS A 119 11.55 -7.38 25.25
C LYS A 119 11.13 -8.44 26.27
N LEU A 120 10.45 -9.51 25.84
CA LEU A 120 10.05 -10.60 26.72
C LEU A 120 11.29 -11.31 27.29
N LYS A 121 12.26 -11.63 26.43
CA LYS A 121 13.54 -12.21 26.86
C LYS A 121 14.29 -11.32 27.85
N ASP A 122 14.30 -10.01 27.64
CA ASP A 122 14.92 -9.05 28.57
C ASP A 122 14.22 -8.99 29.94
N ILE A 123 12.90 -9.19 29.98
CA ILE A 123 12.13 -9.27 31.24
C ILE A 123 12.46 -10.58 31.95
N ASP A 124 12.39 -11.71 31.25
CA ASP A 124 12.71 -13.04 31.80
C ASP A 124 14.14 -13.08 32.37
N LEU A 125 15.10 -12.45 31.69
CA LEU A 125 16.49 -12.32 32.16
C LEU A 125 16.60 -11.53 33.47
N LYS A 126 15.82 -10.46 33.63
CA LYS A 126 15.80 -9.64 34.86
C LYS A 126 15.16 -10.39 36.01
N ASP A 127 14.07 -11.11 35.76
CA ASP A 127 13.37 -11.89 36.78
C ASP A 127 14.29 -13.00 37.33
N VAL A 128 14.98 -13.75 36.45
CA VAL A 128 15.97 -14.77 36.85
C VAL A 128 17.16 -14.18 37.61
N GLN A 129 17.57 -12.95 37.30
CA GLN A 129 18.63 -12.27 38.06
C GLN A 129 18.16 -11.83 39.44
N SER A 130 16.90 -11.41 39.57
CA SER A 130 16.30 -11.00 40.84
C SER A 130 16.06 -12.16 41.81
N GLU A 131 15.77 -13.37 41.31
CA GLU A 131 15.61 -14.58 42.13
C GLU A 131 16.95 -15.17 42.66
N LYS A 132 18.09 -14.75 42.07
CA LYS A 132 19.42 -15.21 42.46
C LYS A 132 20.10 -14.32 43.51
N GLN A 133 19.50 -13.19 43.88
CA GLN A 133 19.95 -12.29 44.95
C GLN A 133 19.18 -12.55 46.24
#